data_AF-A0A7K6V934-F1
#
_entry.id   AF-A0A7K6V934-F1
#
_cell.length_a   1.000
_cell.length_b   1.000
_cell.length_c   1.000
_cell.angle_alpha   90.00
_cell.angle_beta   90.00
_cell.angle_gamma   90.00
#
_symmetry.space_group_name_H-M   'P 1'
#
loop_
_entity.id
_entity.type
_entity.pdbx_description
1 polymer ?
#
loop_
_entity_poly.entity_id
_entity_poly.type
_entity_poly.pdbx_seq_one_letter_code
_entity_poly.pdbx_strand_id
1 'polypeptide(L)'
;VRRLARKRRGGSEDTAALSLSYKIHIASENNFPTAAGLASSAAGYACLVSALARLYGLEEELSEVARRGSGSACRSMFGGFVQWQRGERPDGSDSLALQVAPETHWPELRVLVLVVSGEKKPVGSTAGMQTSVETSPLLKHRAEVVVPERLAQMMQHIQERDFEGFGQLAMRDSNQFHATCLDTFPPIFYLTDLSRHIIALAH
;
A
#
# COMPACT_ATOMS: atom_id res chain seq x y z
N VAL A 1 -7.73 -16.83 1.90
CA VAL A 1 -9.22 -16.82 1.81
C VAL A 1 -9.85 -18.19 2.06
N ARG A 2 -9.72 -19.20 1.18
CA ARG A 2 -10.38 -20.53 1.35
C ARG A 2 -10.16 -21.21 2.71
N ARG A 3 -8.94 -21.15 3.25
CA ARG A 3 -8.63 -21.69 4.59
C ARG A 3 -9.44 -21.01 5.70
N LEU A 4 -9.63 -19.68 5.61
CA LEU A 4 -10.46 -18.92 6.55
C LEU A 4 -11.93 -19.33 6.41
N ALA A 5 -12.43 -19.42 5.17
CA ALA A 5 -13.79 -19.90 4.90
C ALA A 5 -14.05 -21.31 5.46
N ARG A 6 -13.10 -22.25 5.33
CA ARG A 6 -13.20 -23.58 5.94
C ARG A 6 -13.26 -23.54 7.46
N LYS A 7 -12.40 -22.73 8.10
CA LYS A 7 -12.38 -22.59 9.56
C LYS A 7 -13.71 -22.02 10.09
N ARG A 8 -14.37 -21.13 9.33
CA ARG A 8 -15.64 -20.49 9.70
C ARG A 8 -16.87 -21.37 9.48
N ARG A 9 -16.87 -22.24 8.47
CA ARG A 9 -17.99 -23.18 8.17
C ARG A 9 -18.04 -24.42 9.08
N GLY A 10 -17.31 -24.44 10.20
CA GLY A 10 -17.14 -25.62 11.05
C GLY A 10 -18.43 -26.09 11.77
N GLY A 11 -19.31 -26.81 11.06
CA GLY A 11 -20.35 -27.67 11.65
C GLY A 11 -21.75 -27.58 11.04
N SER A 12 -22.05 -26.60 10.18
CA SER A 12 -23.36 -26.46 9.55
C SER A 12 -23.27 -26.84 8.06
N GLU A 13 -23.85 -27.98 7.72
CA GLU A 13 -24.18 -28.37 6.34
C GLU A 13 -25.40 -27.56 5.89
N ASP A 14 -25.24 -26.25 5.69
CA ASP A 14 -26.33 -25.45 5.11
C ASP A 14 -26.29 -25.48 3.58
N THR A 15 -27.47 -25.78 3.04
CA THR A 15 -27.71 -26.42 1.73
C THR A 15 -27.72 -25.46 0.54
N ALA A 16 -27.03 -24.32 0.64
CA ALA A 16 -26.84 -23.37 -0.46
C ALA A 16 -25.39 -22.91 -0.66
N ALA A 17 -24.44 -23.40 0.13
CA ALA A 17 -23.08 -22.89 0.14
C ALA A 17 -22.23 -23.47 -1.02
N LEU A 18 -21.71 -22.59 -1.88
CA LEU A 18 -20.72 -22.90 -2.92
C LEU A 18 -19.64 -23.85 -2.37
N SER A 19 -19.48 -25.03 -2.99
CA SER A 19 -18.54 -26.02 -2.51
C SER A 19 -17.12 -25.47 -2.51
N LEU A 20 -16.44 -25.56 -1.35
CA LEU A 20 -15.04 -25.16 -1.21
C LEU A 20 -14.08 -26.14 -1.92
N SER A 21 -14.59 -27.22 -2.54
CA SER A 21 -13.83 -28.15 -3.37
C SER A 21 -13.67 -27.69 -4.81
N TYR A 22 -14.55 -26.80 -5.31
CA TYR A 22 -14.48 -26.33 -6.69
C TYR A 22 -13.19 -25.55 -6.97
N LYS A 23 -12.67 -25.67 -8.19
CA LYS A 23 -11.62 -24.78 -8.70
C LYS A 23 -12.23 -23.40 -8.96
N ILE A 24 -11.42 -22.36 -8.84
CA ILE A 24 -11.83 -20.98 -9.14
C ILE A 24 -11.16 -20.54 -10.41
N HIS A 25 -11.93 -19.88 -11.27
CA HIS A 25 -11.40 -19.11 -12.39
C HIS A 25 -11.44 -17.64 -11.99
N ILE A 26 -10.32 -16.94 -12.16
CA ILE A 26 -10.18 -15.53 -11.81
C ILE A 26 -9.81 -14.79 -13.09
N ALA A 27 -10.60 -13.80 -13.46
CA ALA A 27 -10.28 -12.81 -14.48
C ALA A 27 -10.27 -11.43 -13.80
N SER A 28 -9.28 -10.61 -14.11
CA SER A 28 -9.10 -9.28 -13.54
C SER A 28 -8.51 -8.36 -14.60
N GLU A 29 -9.03 -7.14 -14.66
CA GLU A 29 -8.54 -6.06 -15.51
C GLU A 29 -8.51 -4.76 -14.70
N ASN A 30 -7.83 -3.75 -15.22
CA ASN A 30 -7.83 -2.40 -14.65
C ASN A 30 -7.80 -1.39 -15.80
N ASN A 31 -8.25 -0.18 -15.50
CA ASN A 31 -8.30 0.94 -16.45
C ASN A 31 -7.15 1.94 -16.24
N PHE A 32 -6.08 1.56 -15.54
CA PHE A 32 -4.93 2.43 -15.38
C PHE A 32 -4.15 2.49 -16.70
N PRO A 33 -3.74 3.68 -17.16
CA PRO A 33 -2.85 3.77 -18.30
C PRO A 33 -1.61 2.93 -18.05
N THR A 34 -1.19 2.14 -19.05
CA THR A 34 0.02 1.33 -18.94
C THR A 34 1.18 2.25 -18.58
N ALA A 35 1.94 1.85 -17.55
CA ALA A 35 3.07 2.60 -17.00
C ALA A 35 2.74 3.98 -16.36
N ALA A 36 1.48 4.25 -15.97
CA ALA A 36 1.13 5.41 -15.12
C ALA A 36 1.79 5.41 -13.71
N GLY A 37 2.64 4.43 -13.41
CA GLY A 37 3.30 4.31 -12.10
C GLY A 37 2.37 3.96 -10.94
N LEU A 38 1.08 3.74 -11.21
CA LEU A 38 0.07 3.41 -10.20
C LEU A 38 0.34 2.02 -9.60
N ALA A 39 0.00 1.87 -8.32
CA ALA A 39 0.19 0.65 -7.54
C ALA A 39 -0.80 -0.47 -7.94
N SER A 40 -0.77 -0.88 -9.22
CA SER A 40 -1.70 -1.83 -9.83
C SER A 40 -1.72 -3.19 -9.11
N SER A 41 -0.56 -3.65 -8.62
CA SER A 41 -0.48 -4.86 -7.80
C SER A 41 -1.27 -4.74 -6.48
N ALA A 42 -1.20 -3.60 -5.80
CA ALA A 42 -1.92 -3.38 -4.55
C ALA A 42 -3.43 -3.41 -4.78
N ALA A 43 -3.91 -2.65 -5.77
CA ALA A 43 -5.33 -2.62 -6.15
C ALA A 43 -5.82 -4.00 -6.61
N GLY A 44 -5.03 -4.71 -7.42
CA GLY A 44 -5.38 -6.05 -7.91
C GLY A 44 -5.52 -7.08 -6.79
N TYR A 45 -4.58 -7.10 -5.83
CA TYR A 45 -4.68 -8.03 -4.69
C TYR A 45 -5.80 -7.68 -3.73
N ALA A 46 -6.06 -6.40 -3.47
CA ALA A 46 -7.21 -5.97 -2.68
C ALA A 46 -8.53 -6.40 -3.36
N CYS A 47 -8.67 -6.13 -4.66
CA CYS A 47 -9.83 -6.55 -5.46
C CYS A 47 -10.03 -8.07 -5.43
N LEU A 48 -8.96 -8.84 -5.63
CA LEU A 48 -8.99 -10.30 -5.56
C LEU A 48 -9.47 -10.79 -4.20
N VAL A 49 -8.92 -10.24 -3.12
CA VAL A 49 -9.30 -10.63 -1.76
C VAL A 49 -10.76 -10.29 -1.48
N SER A 50 -11.21 -9.08 -1.83
CA SER A 50 -12.61 -8.67 -1.67
C SER A 50 -13.57 -9.52 -2.50
N ALA A 51 -13.22 -9.86 -3.74
CA ALA A 51 -14.04 -10.72 -4.60
C ALA A 51 -14.18 -12.13 -4.01
N LEU A 52 -13.07 -12.72 -3.54
CA LEU A 52 -13.09 -14.03 -2.90
C LEU A 52 -13.80 -14.00 -1.53
N ALA A 53 -13.71 -12.89 -0.79
CA ALA A 53 -14.44 -12.71 0.46
C ALA A 53 -15.95 -12.78 0.21
N ARG A 54 -16.44 -12.01 -0.77
CA ARG A 54 -17.84 -12.03 -1.21
C ARG A 54 -18.25 -13.42 -1.69
N LEU A 55 -17.45 -14.07 -2.54
CA LEU A 55 -17.72 -15.41 -3.06
C LEU A 55 -17.90 -16.46 -1.96
N TYR A 56 -17.14 -16.34 -0.86
CA TYR A 56 -17.14 -17.32 0.22
C TYR A 56 -17.96 -16.91 1.45
N GLY A 57 -18.62 -15.74 1.43
CA GLY A 57 -19.41 -15.21 2.54
C GLY A 57 -18.55 -14.84 3.75
N LEU A 58 -17.38 -14.24 3.52
CA LEU A 58 -16.53 -13.71 4.59
C LEU A 58 -16.85 -12.23 4.81
N GLU A 59 -17.32 -11.91 6.01
CA GLU A 59 -17.68 -10.53 6.42
C GLU A 59 -16.58 -9.85 7.24
N GLU A 60 -15.52 -10.58 7.58
CA GLU A 60 -14.39 -10.05 8.35
C GLU A 60 -13.46 -9.17 7.51
N GLU A 61 -12.71 -8.30 8.18
CA GLU A 61 -11.63 -7.52 7.59
C GLU A 61 -10.49 -8.45 7.15
N LEU A 62 -9.97 -8.27 5.94
CA LEU A 62 -9.03 -9.20 5.30
C LEU A 62 -7.70 -8.54 4.92
N SER A 63 -7.30 -7.47 5.60
CA SER A 63 -6.05 -6.74 5.39
C SER A 63 -4.85 -7.67 5.50
N GLU A 64 -4.86 -8.60 6.46
CA GLU A 64 -3.81 -9.62 6.63
C GLU A 64 -3.69 -10.50 5.37
N VAL A 65 -4.82 -10.86 4.74
CA VAL A 65 -4.83 -11.69 3.53
C VAL A 65 -4.35 -10.90 2.33
N ALA A 66 -4.79 -9.65 2.19
CA ALA A 66 -4.34 -8.75 1.13
C ALA A 66 -2.83 -8.49 1.21
N ARG A 67 -2.31 -8.23 2.42
CA ARG A 67 -0.89 -8.01 2.71
C ARG A 67 0.00 -9.16 2.22
N ARG A 68 -0.45 -10.41 2.37
CA ARG A 68 0.29 -11.61 1.92
C ARG A 68 0.45 -11.69 0.39
N GLY A 69 -0.48 -11.10 -0.37
CA GLY A 69 -0.36 -11.02 -1.82
C GLY A 69 0.54 -9.86 -2.26
N SER A 70 0.28 -8.67 -1.69
CA SER A 70 1.12 -7.49 -1.84
C SER A 70 1.01 -6.65 -0.58
N GLY A 71 2.13 -6.27 0.03
CA GLY A 71 2.14 -5.60 1.34
C GLY A 71 1.22 -4.38 1.38
N SER A 72 1.33 -3.49 0.40
CA SER A 72 0.48 -2.29 0.29
C SER A 72 -0.99 -2.55 -0.02
N ALA A 73 -1.37 -3.75 -0.49
CA ALA A 73 -2.76 -4.07 -0.80
C ALA A 73 -3.68 -3.99 0.42
N CYS A 74 -3.15 -4.21 1.63
CA CYS A 74 -3.91 -4.06 2.86
C CYS A 74 -4.54 -2.67 3.01
N ARG A 75 -3.85 -1.62 2.55
CA ARG A 75 -4.36 -0.24 2.65
C ARG A 75 -5.48 0.06 1.67
N SER A 76 -5.58 -0.69 0.58
CA SER A 76 -6.67 -0.57 -0.40
C SER A 76 -7.94 -1.30 0.02
N MET A 77 -7.96 -1.91 1.21
CA MET A 77 -9.17 -2.53 1.79
C MET A 77 -10.14 -1.51 2.38
N PHE A 78 -9.71 -0.25 2.57
CA PHE A 78 -10.49 0.84 3.17
C PHE A 78 -10.49 2.09 2.29
N GLY A 79 -11.53 2.92 2.44
CA GLY A 79 -11.59 4.27 1.87
C GLY A 79 -10.86 5.31 2.72
N GLY A 80 -10.69 6.51 2.17
CA GLY A 80 -10.11 7.65 2.89
C GLY A 80 -8.61 7.51 3.17
N PHE A 81 -8.20 7.88 4.38
CA PHE A 81 -6.83 7.81 4.85
C PHE A 81 -6.61 6.51 5.61
N VAL A 82 -5.55 5.78 5.27
CA VAL A 82 -5.34 4.42 5.78
C VAL A 82 -3.89 4.23 6.20
N GLN A 83 -3.69 3.78 7.45
CA GLN A 83 -2.39 3.42 7.99
C GLN A 83 -2.19 1.91 7.86
N TRP A 84 -1.01 1.47 7.41
CA TRP A 84 -0.57 0.10 7.63
C TRP A 84 0.34 0.07 8.85
N GLN A 85 -0.12 -0.59 9.91
CA GLN A 85 0.68 -0.83 11.11
C GLN A 85 1.70 -1.93 10.83
N ARG A 86 2.97 -1.67 11.18
CA ARG A 86 4.06 -2.64 11.01
C ARG A 86 3.77 -3.95 11.76
N GLY A 87 3.19 -3.85 12.96
CA GLY A 87 3.10 -4.95 13.91
C GLY A 87 4.44 -5.23 14.61
N GLU A 88 4.37 -5.91 15.73
CA GLU A 88 5.51 -6.33 16.55
C GLU A 88 5.60 -7.85 16.65
N ARG A 89 4.49 -8.56 16.40
CA ARG A 89 4.44 -10.01 16.54
C ARG A 89 5.15 -10.70 15.37
N PRO A 90 6.02 -11.69 15.62
CA PRO A 90 6.73 -12.42 14.57
C PRO A 90 5.82 -13.16 13.57
N ASP A 91 4.60 -13.53 14.00
CA ASP A 91 3.61 -14.17 13.11
C ASP A 91 2.88 -13.16 12.19
N GLY A 92 3.10 -11.86 12.41
CA GLY A 92 2.50 -10.76 11.68
C GLY A 92 0.99 -10.63 11.88
N SER A 93 0.45 -11.18 12.98
CA SER A 93 -1.00 -11.11 13.29
C SER A 93 -1.48 -9.70 13.62
N ASP A 94 -0.58 -8.80 14.02
CA ASP A 94 -0.84 -7.40 14.36
C ASP A 94 -0.37 -6.40 13.28
N SER A 95 0.11 -6.89 12.14
CA SER A 95 0.51 -6.06 10.99
C SER A 95 -0.68 -5.77 10.08
N LEU A 96 -1.57 -4.88 10.50
CA LEU A 96 -2.89 -4.67 9.91
C LEU A 96 -3.05 -3.28 9.30
N ALA A 97 -4.02 -3.12 8.41
CA ALA A 97 -4.44 -1.81 7.92
C ALA A 97 -5.58 -1.26 8.78
N LEU A 98 -5.53 0.02 9.11
CA LEU A 98 -6.55 0.74 9.86
C LEU A 98 -6.94 2.01 9.12
N GLN A 99 -8.24 2.28 9.02
CA GLN A 99 -8.75 3.55 8.53
C GLN A 99 -8.46 4.64 9.58
N VAL A 100 -7.69 5.65 9.19
CA VAL A 100 -7.36 6.83 10.00
C VAL A 100 -8.50 7.84 9.94
N ALA A 101 -9.04 8.07 8.75
CA ALA A 101 -10.19 8.93 8.52
C ALA A 101 -10.94 8.49 7.26
N PRO A 102 -12.28 8.60 7.22
CA PRO A 102 -13.07 8.20 6.05
C PRO A 102 -12.83 9.13 4.86
N GLU A 103 -13.21 8.70 3.66
CA GLU A 103 -13.14 9.50 2.42
C GLU A 103 -13.95 10.81 2.48
N THR A 104 -14.97 10.86 3.34
CA THR A 104 -15.76 12.07 3.61
C THR A 104 -15.05 13.07 4.52
N HIS A 105 -13.93 12.70 5.13
CA HIS A 105 -13.21 13.53 6.09
C HIS A 105 -12.61 14.78 5.45
N TRP A 106 -12.08 14.70 4.23
CA TRP A 106 -11.39 15.84 3.60
C TRP A 106 -11.81 16.01 2.13
N PRO A 107 -13.05 16.42 1.87
CA PRO A 107 -13.62 16.46 0.52
C PRO A 107 -12.99 17.49 -0.41
N GLU A 108 -12.22 18.45 0.12
CA GLU A 108 -11.47 19.44 -0.65
C GLU A 108 -10.13 18.89 -1.19
N LEU A 109 -9.58 17.83 -0.58
CA LEU A 109 -8.29 17.28 -1.00
C LEU A 109 -8.37 16.72 -2.42
N ARG A 110 -7.38 17.02 -3.25
CA ARG A 110 -7.26 16.54 -4.63
C ARG A 110 -5.91 15.85 -4.82
N VAL A 111 -5.92 14.78 -5.62
CA VAL A 111 -4.71 14.07 -6.02
C VAL A 111 -4.57 14.20 -7.54
N LEU A 112 -3.45 14.76 -7.99
CA LEU A 112 -3.09 14.85 -9.39
C LEU A 112 -1.91 13.91 -9.67
N VAL A 113 -2.04 13.07 -10.68
CA VAL A 113 -0.99 12.12 -11.09
C VAL A 113 -0.41 12.59 -12.42
N LEU A 114 0.83 13.08 -12.40
CA LEU A 114 1.56 13.49 -13.59
C LEU A 114 2.34 12.28 -14.14
N VAL A 115 1.85 11.71 -15.25
CA VAL A 115 2.51 10.56 -15.91
C VAL A 115 3.68 11.08 -16.74
N VAL A 116 4.91 10.87 -16.24
CA VAL A 116 6.14 11.42 -16.82
C VAL A 116 6.88 10.50 -17.79
N SER A 117 6.61 9.20 -17.74
CA SER A 117 7.20 8.20 -18.64
C SER A 117 6.36 6.94 -18.65
N GLY A 118 6.26 6.31 -19.83
CA GLY A 118 5.66 4.99 -20.01
C GLY A 118 6.66 3.84 -19.90
N GLU A 119 7.93 4.13 -19.59
CA GLU A 119 8.98 3.13 -19.56
C GLU A 119 8.90 2.23 -18.32
N LYS A 120 9.32 0.98 -18.49
CA LYS A 120 9.38 0.04 -17.38
C LYS A 120 10.45 0.48 -16.38
N LYS A 121 10.11 0.44 -15.10
CA LYS A 121 11.07 0.70 -14.01
C LYS A 121 12.31 -0.20 -14.17
N PRO A 122 13.54 0.35 -14.07
CA PRO A 122 14.77 -0.43 -14.19
C PRO A 122 14.86 -1.54 -13.14
N VAL A 123 14.47 -1.20 -11.91
CA VAL A 123 14.44 -2.12 -10.76
C VAL A 123 13.01 -2.23 -10.26
N GLY A 124 12.52 -3.45 -10.09
CA GLY A 124 11.20 -3.71 -9.50
C GLY A 124 11.21 -3.44 -7.99
N SER A 125 10.10 -2.94 -7.44
CA SER A 125 10.02 -2.53 -6.03
C SER A 125 10.41 -3.63 -5.04
N THR A 126 10.02 -4.89 -5.26
CA THR A 126 10.34 -6.01 -4.36
C THR A 126 11.84 -6.27 -4.27
N ALA A 127 12.52 -6.34 -5.41
CA ALA A 127 13.98 -6.53 -5.45
C ALA A 127 14.69 -5.30 -4.88
N GLY A 128 14.29 -4.11 -5.34
CA GLY A 128 14.92 -2.85 -4.91
C GLY A 128 14.82 -2.61 -3.41
N MET A 129 13.64 -2.80 -2.80
CA MET A 129 13.48 -2.60 -1.36
C MET A 129 14.31 -3.60 -0.54
N GLN A 130 14.45 -4.84 -1.01
CA GLN A 130 15.26 -5.85 -0.33
C GLN A 130 16.74 -5.47 -0.37
N THR A 131 17.26 -5.05 -1.53
CA THR A 131 18.63 -4.55 -1.66
C THR A 131 18.85 -3.31 -0.79
N SER A 132 17.89 -2.39 -0.71
CA SER A 132 17.97 -1.23 0.18
C SER A 132 18.05 -1.65 1.66
N VAL A 133 17.27 -2.63 2.10
CA VAL A 133 17.35 -3.16 3.48
C VAL A 133 18.74 -3.74 3.76
N GLU A 134 19.33 -4.42 2.79
CA GLU A 134 20.64 -5.07 2.93
C GLU A 134 21.80 -4.08 2.92
N THR A 135 21.67 -2.95 2.22
CA THR A 135 22.84 -2.11 1.86
C THR A 135 22.74 -0.65 2.24
N SER A 136 21.55 -0.10 2.52
CA SER A 136 21.36 1.32 2.85
C SER A 136 21.33 1.54 4.37
N PRO A 137 22.41 2.06 5.00
CA PRO A 137 22.35 2.49 6.39
C PRO A 137 21.33 3.62 6.62
N LEU A 138 21.08 4.47 5.63
CA LEU A 138 20.06 5.52 5.75
C LEU A 138 18.64 4.95 5.86
N LEU A 139 18.35 3.82 5.19
CA LEU A 139 17.05 3.17 5.33
C LEU A 139 16.81 2.67 6.75
N LYS A 140 17.83 2.12 7.40
CA LYS A 140 17.74 1.68 8.80
C LYS A 140 17.38 2.85 9.72
N HIS A 141 18.13 3.94 9.63
CA HIS A 141 17.85 5.14 10.43
C HIS A 141 16.46 5.73 10.13
N ARG A 142 16.07 5.79 8.84
CA ARG A 142 14.74 6.23 8.42
C ARG A 142 13.64 5.41 9.10
N ALA A 143 13.74 4.09 9.08
CA ALA A 143 12.73 3.20 9.62
C ALA A 143 12.66 3.23 11.16
N GLU A 144 13.80 3.32 11.83
CA GLU A 144 13.89 3.24 13.30
C GLU A 144 13.57 4.58 13.98
N VAL A 145 14.00 5.70 13.38
CA VAL A 145 13.96 7.01 14.04
C VAL A 145 12.97 7.96 13.36
N VAL A 146 13.01 8.05 12.04
CA VAL A 146 12.29 9.12 11.32
C VAL A 146 10.81 8.79 11.11
N VAL A 147 10.52 7.60 10.61
CA VAL A 147 9.15 7.20 10.25
C VAL A 147 8.19 7.22 11.44
N PRO A 148 8.54 6.77 12.66
CA PRO A 148 7.63 6.83 13.81
C PRO A 148 7.14 8.26 14.12
N GLU A 149 8.03 9.24 14.13
CA GLU A 149 7.69 10.65 14.37
C GLU A 149 6.81 11.21 13.24
N ARG A 150 7.22 10.98 11.98
CA ARG A 150 6.45 11.45 10.81
C ARG A 150 5.06 10.84 10.74
N LEU A 151 4.90 9.60 11.19
CA LEU A 151 3.60 8.95 11.22
C LEU A 151 2.66 9.67 12.21
N ALA A 152 3.15 10.02 13.39
CA ALA A 152 2.40 10.80 14.37
C ALA A 152 2.01 12.19 13.81
N GLN A 153 2.97 12.90 13.21
CA GLN A 153 2.73 14.20 12.57
C GLN A 153 1.72 14.11 11.43
N MET A 154 1.85 13.12 10.54
CA MET A 154 0.94 12.93 9.42
C MET A 154 -0.48 12.63 9.89
N MET A 155 -0.65 11.81 10.93
CA MET A 155 -1.96 11.54 11.52
C MET A 155 -2.60 12.83 12.06
N GLN A 156 -1.81 13.68 12.74
CA GLN A 156 -2.29 14.98 13.22
C GLN A 156 -2.71 15.90 12.06
N HIS A 157 -1.86 16.07 11.03
CA HIS A 157 -2.20 16.91 9.88
C HIS A 157 -3.45 16.43 9.14
N ILE A 158 -3.66 15.11 9.04
CA ILE A 158 -4.88 14.53 8.47
C ILE A 158 -6.09 14.89 9.34
N GLN A 159 -6.01 14.70 10.66
CA GLN A 159 -7.12 14.99 11.58
C GLN A 159 -7.53 16.47 11.56
N GLU A 160 -6.54 17.37 11.54
CA GLU A 160 -6.72 18.81 11.57
C GLU A 160 -7.01 19.42 10.18
N ARG A 161 -6.92 18.61 9.10
CA ARG A 161 -6.99 19.08 7.71
C ARG A 161 -5.97 20.18 7.40
N ASP A 162 -4.80 20.07 8.02
CA ASP A 162 -3.68 20.97 7.79
C ASP A 162 -3.00 20.62 6.47
N PHE A 163 -3.44 21.27 5.39
CA PHE A 163 -2.92 21.03 4.04
C PHE A 163 -1.43 21.35 3.92
N GLU A 164 -0.97 22.41 4.59
CA GLU A 164 0.41 22.84 4.52
C GLU A 164 1.33 21.83 5.21
N GLY A 165 1.03 21.46 6.45
CA GLY A 165 1.78 20.44 7.18
C GLY A 165 1.74 19.07 6.48
N PHE A 166 0.56 18.65 6.00
CA PHE A 166 0.40 17.44 5.20
C PHE A 166 1.30 17.46 3.95
N GLY A 167 1.25 18.54 3.17
CA GLY A 167 2.00 18.68 1.92
C GLY A 167 3.51 18.71 2.15
N GLN A 168 3.98 19.50 3.11
CA GLN A 168 5.40 19.56 3.47
C GLN A 168 5.94 18.20 3.92
N LEU A 169 5.18 17.50 4.77
CA LEU A 169 5.60 16.20 5.26
C LEU A 169 5.59 15.13 4.16
N ALA A 170 4.59 15.13 3.28
CA ALA A 170 4.53 14.24 2.12
C ALA A 170 5.73 14.46 1.17
N MET A 171 6.11 15.71 0.90
CA MET A 171 7.28 16.04 0.08
C MET A 171 8.58 15.58 0.74
N ARG A 172 8.76 15.85 2.05
CA ARG A 172 9.94 15.41 2.81
C ARG A 172 10.06 13.89 2.88
N ASP A 173 8.94 13.18 2.93
CA ASP A 173 8.93 11.71 2.96
C ASP A 173 9.24 11.08 1.60
N SER A 174 8.69 11.65 0.53
CA SER A 174 9.05 11.30 -0.85
C SER A 174 10.56 11.48 -1.09
N ASN A 175 11.10 12.66 -0.74
CA ASN A 175 12.52 12.96 -0.94
C ASN A 175 13.42 12.00 -0.15
N GLN A 176 13.10 11.73 1.12
CA GLN A 176 13.92 10.84 1.95
C GLN A 176 13.83 9.38 1.49
N PHE A 177 12.66 8.93 1.01
CA PHE A 177 12.56 7.62 0.37
C PHE A 177 13.53 7.51 -0.81
N HIS A 178 13.52 8.47 -1.74
CA HIS A 178 14.43 8.47 -2.88
C HIS A 178 15.91 8.63 -2.48
N ALA A 179 16.22 9.31 -1.36
CA ALA A 179 17.56 9.33 -0.79
C ALA A 179 18.02 7.95 -0.33
N THR A 180 17.15 7.13 0.29
CA THR A 180 17.49 5.74 0.65
C THR A 180 17.69 4.84 -0.57
N CYS A 181 16.98 5.11 -1.67
CA CYS A 181 17.23 4.43 -2.95
C CYS A 181 18.62 4.79 -3.51
N LEU A 182 19.03 6.06 -3.40
CA LEU A 182 20.35 6.51 -3.82
C LEU A 182 21.48 5.94 -2.94
N ASP A 183 21.22 5.75 -1.65
CA ASP A 183 22.15 5.16 -0.67
C ASP A 183 22.23 3.61 -0.75
N THR A 184 21.35 2.98 -1.52
CA THR A 184 21.41 1.54 -1.80
C THR A 184 22.65 1.21 -2.66
N PHE A 185 23.23 0.02 -2.52
CA PHE A 185 24.34 -0.44 -3.35
C PHE A 185 23.99 -1.74 -4.12
N PRO A 186 23.96 -1.73 -5.47
CA PRO A 186 24.11 -0.57 -6.36
C PRO A 186 22.95 0.44 -6.23
N PRO A 187 23.17 1.73 -6.55
CA PRO A 187 22.17 2.78 -6.37
C PRO A 187 20.95 2.59 -7.26
N ILE A 188 19.78 2.94 -6.72
CA ILE A 188 18.50 2.84 -7.41
C ILE A 188 18.00 4.24 -7.76
N PHE A 189 17.77 4.48 -9.05
CA PHE A 189 17.24 5.73 -9.57
C PHE A 189 15.81 5.52 -10.10
N TYR A 190 14.84 6.10 -9.41
CA TYR A 190 13.45 6.14 -9.87
C TYR A 190 13.05 7.50 -10.45
N LEU A 191 13.64 8.59 -9.96
CA LEU A 191 13.34 9.94 -10.42
C LEU A 191 14.13 10.28 -11.68
N THR A 192 13.42 10.74 -12.72
CA THR A 192 14.03 11.25 -13.95
C THR A 192 14.31 12.76 -13.84
N ASP A 193 14.94 13.35 -14.86
CA ASP A 193 15.10 14.81 -14.94
C ASP A 193 13.75 15.54 -14.94
N LEU A 194 12.76 14.98 -15.64
CA LEU A 194 11.41 15.54 -15.62
C LEU A 194 10.78 15.50 -14.22
N SER A 195 11.02 14.43 -13.45
CA SER A 195 10.59 14.38 -12.05
C SER A 195 11.22 15.51 -11.23
N ARG A 196 12.51 15.80 -11.43
CA ARG A 196 13.22 16.90 -10.74
C ARG A 196 12.67 18.27 -11.12
N HIS A 197 12.34 18.50 -12.40
CA HIS A 197 11.68 19.73 -12.82
C HIS A 197 10.30 19.93 -12.19
N ILE A 198 9.52 18.86 -12.06
CA ILE A 198 8.22 18.92 -11.37
C ILE A 198 8.39 19.25 -9.89
N ILE A 199 9.39 18.68 -9.21
CA ILE A 199 9.71 19.03 -7.82
C ILE A 199 10.07 20.51 -7.71
N ALA A 200 10.90 21.03 -8.63
CA ALA A 200 11.28 22.44 -8.65
C ALA A 200 10.09 23.37 -8.94
N LEU A 201 9.13 22.95 -9.76
CA LEU A 201 7.90 23.71 -10.04
C LEU A 201 6.95 23.78 -8.83
N ALA A 202 6.95 22.76 -7.98
CA ALA A 202 6.09 22.70 -6.81
C ALA A 202 6.60 23.56 -5.64
N HIS A 203 7.83 24.06 -5.72
CA HIS A 203 8.48 24.94 -4.74
C HIS A 203 8.51 26.39 -5.24
#